data_AF-Q2PYM0-F1
#
_entry.id   AF-Q2PYM0-F1
#
_cell.length_a   1.000
_cell.length_b   1.000
_cell.length_c   1.000
_cell.angle_alpha   90.00
_cell.angle_beta   90.00
_cell.angle_gamma   90.00
#
_symmetry.space_group_name_H-M   'P 1'
#
loop_
_entity.id
_entity.type
_entity.pdbx_description
1 polymer ?
#
loop_
_entity_poly.entity_id
_entity_poly.type
_entity_poly.pdbx_seq_one_letter_code
_entity_poly.pdbx_strand_id
1 'polypeptide(L)' 'MGLGGISIWQLVIVLAIILLLFGSKKLRNIGGDLGNAVKGFKSAMKDGTTEPKAIDEKLEKDASFSADTSAEKEPEKTDK' A
#
# COMPACT_ATOMS: atom_id res chain seq x y z
N MET A 1 8.13 11.96 31.46
CA MET A 1 8.66 11.61 30.13
C MET A 1 7.54 10.94 29.34
N GLY A 2 6.65 11.74 28.75
CA GLY A 2 5.49 11.22 28.04
C GLY A 2 5.84 10.81 26.61
N LEU A 3 5.00 9.98 26.01
CA LEU A 3 5.01 9.53 24.61
C LEU A 3 4.89 10.68 23.56
N GLY A 4 4.97 11.95 23.99
CA GLY A 4 4.86 13.15 23.15
C GLY A 4 6.17 13.60 22.49
N GLY A 5 7.25 12.80 22.60
CA GLY A 5 8.53 13.08 21.95
C GLY A 5 8.67 12.48 20.54
N ILE A 6 7.74 11.61 20.14
CA ILE A 6 7.73 11.02 18.79
C ILE A 6 7.05 12.02 17.87
N SER A 7 7.82 12.94 17.32
CA SER A 7 7.31 13.85 16.30
C SER A 7 7.11 13.10 14.98
N ILE A 8 6.09 13.53 14.23
CA ILE A 8 5.67 12.91 12.97
C ILE A 8 6.82 12.82 11.96
N TRP A 9 7.74 13.79 12.02
CA TRP A 9 8.95 13.82 11.19
C TRP A 9 9.87 12.62 11.41
N GLN A 10 10.02 12.17 12.66
CA GLN A 10 10.83 11.01 13.01
C GLN A 10 10.18 9.73 12.46
N LEU A 11 8.85 9.61 12.53
CA LEU A 11 8.14 8.45 11.99
C LEU A 11 8.30 8.32 10.47
N VAL A 12 8.26 9.44 9.73
CA VAL A 12 8.49 9.44 8.28
C VAL A 12 9.92 8.99 7.95
N ILE A 13 10.91 9.47 8.70
CA ILE A 13 12.31 9.08 8.52
C ILE A 13 12.52 7.58 8.80
N VAL A 14 11.92 7.06 9.87
CA VAL A 14 11.99 5.63 10.19
C VAL A 14 11.30 4.79 9.10
N LEU A 15 10.13 5.22 8.62
CA LEU A 15 9.42 4.55 7.53
C LEU A 15 10.26 4.51 6.24
N ALA A 16 10.96 5.59 5.91
CA ALA A 16 11.83 5.64 4.75
C ALA A 16 12.98 4.62 4.86
N ILE A 17 13.59 4.47 6.04
CA ILE A 17 14.63 3.46 6.27
C ILE A 17 14.07 2.04 6.09
N ILE A 18 12.88 1.75 6.65
CA ILE A 18 12.24 0.44 6.49
C ILE A 18 11.96 0.14 5.01
N LEU A 19 11.46 1.12 4.26
CA LEU A 19 11.22 0.98 2.83
C LEU A 19 12.51 0.70 2.04
N LEU A 20 13.63 1.31 2.42
CA LEU A 20 14.93 1.05 1.79
C LEU A 20 15.48 -0.34 2.12
N LEU A 21 15.33 -0.81 3.36
CA LEU A 21 15.81 -2.12 3.80
C LEU A 21 14.99 -3.27 3.20
N PHE A 22 13.66 -3.15 3.22
CA PHE A 22 12.76 -4.22 2.77
C PHE A 22 12.40 -4.10 1.29
N GLY A 23 12.58 -2.93 0.69
CA GLY A 23 12.13 -2.60 -0.65
C GLY A 23 10.61 -2.40 -0.74
N SER A 24 10.17 -1.54 -1.66
CA SER A 24 8.75 -1.26 -1.90
C SER A 24 7.97 -2.49 -2.37
N LYS A 25 8.62 -3.40 -3.11
CA LYS A 25 8.00 -4.61 -3.68
C LYS A 25 7.53 -5.58 -2.59
N LYS A 26 8.35 -5.79 -1.55
CA LYS A 26 8.00 -6.70 -0.45
C LYS A 26 6.98 -6.08 0.50
N LEU A 27 7.11 -4.78 0.77
CA LEU A 27 6.16 -4.04 1.58
C LEU A 27 4.78 -3.93 0.91
N ARG A 28 4.71 -3.81 -0.42
CA ARG A 28 3.45 -3.78 -1.17
C ARG A 28 2.78 -5.15 -1.23
N ASN A 29 3.54 -6.23 -1.37
CA ASN A 29 3.00 -7.59 -1.38
C ASN A 29 2.34 -7.92 -0.03
N ILE A 30 3.06 -7.71 1.08
CA ILE A 30 2.55 -7.96 2.44
C ILE A 30 1.51 -6.90 2.86
N GLY A 31 1.71 -5.64 2.48
CA GLY A 31 0.82 -4.53 2.79
C GLY A 31 -0.51 -4.59 2.05
N GLY A 32 -0.57 -5.21 0.87
CA GLY A 32 -1.82 -5.46 0.14
C GLY A 32 -2.76 -6.38 0.92
N ASP A 33 -2.23 -7.52 1.38
CA ASP A 33 -3.01 -8.52 2.13
C ASP A 33 -3.46 -7.99 3.50
N LEU A 34 -2.53 -7.38 4.24
CA LEU A 34 -2.84 -6.73 5.53
C LEU A 34 -3.82 -5.57 5.35
N GLY A 35 -3.63 -4.76 4.31
CA GLY A 35 -4.50 -3.63 4.00
C GLY A 35 -5.92 -4.05 3.67
N ASN A 36 -6.08 -5.15 2.94
CA ASN A 36 -7.40 -5.68 2.59
C ASN A 36 -8.13 -6.24 3.82
N ALA A 37 -7.41 -6.96 4.69
CA ALA A 37 -7.95 -7.43 5.97
C ALA A 37 -8.37 -6.28 6.89
N VAL A 38 -7.54 -5.25 7.03
CA VAL A 38 -7.86 -4.05 7.83
C VAL A 38 -9.00 -3.24 7.22
N LYS A 39 -9.12 -3.18 5.88
CA LYS A 39 -10.23 -2.53 5.19
C LYS A 39 -11.56 -3.20 5.50
N GLY A 40 -11.63 -4.53 5.45
CA GLY A 40 -12.83 -5.29 5.83
C GLY A 40 -13.21 -5.07 7.30
N PHE A 41 -12.22 -5.07 8.20
CA PHE A 41 -12.43 -4.78 9.62
C PHE A 41 -12.99 -3.36 9.86
N LYS A 42 -12.43 -2.35 9.17
CA LYS A 42 -12.90 -0.97 9.27
C LYS A 42 -14.29 -0.77 8.67
N SER A 43 -14.62 -1.47 7.59
CA SER A 43 -15.97 -1.48 7.02
C SER A 43 -16.97 -2.08 8.01
N ALA A 44 -16.71 -3.27 8.52
CA ALA A 44 -17.60 -3.94 9.48
C ALA A 44 -17.81 -3.12 10.78
N MET A 45 -16.76 -2.45 11.28
CA MET A 45 -16.88 -1.53 12.41
C MET A 45 -17.72 -0.28 12.10
N LYS A 46 -17.66 0.24 10.87
CA LYS A 46 -18.50 1.38 10.46
C LYS A 46 -19.95 0.97 10.24
N ASP A 47 -20.19 -0.21 9.69
CA ASP A 47 -21.53 -0.75 9.45
C ASP A 47 -22.26 -1.08 10.76
N GLY A 48 -21.52 -1.41 11.84
CA GLY A 48 -22.08 -1.59 13.18
C GLY A 48 -22.50 -0.30 13.89
N THR A 49 -22.13 0.89 13.39
CA THR A 49 -22.44 2.18 14.05
C THR A 49 -23.37 3.11 13.25
N THR A 50 -23.75 2.77 12.00
CA THR A 50 -24.70 3.56 11.19
C THR A 50 -25.32 2.66 10.10
N GLU A 51 -26.65 2.75 9.95
CA GLU A 51 -27.53 2.03 9.01
C GLU A 51 -27.05 1.91 7.54
N PRO A 52 -27.57 0.93 6.76
CA PRO A 52 -26.91 0.37 5.59
C PRO A 52 -27.12 1.25 4.35
N LYS A 53 -26.03 1.67 3.73
CA LYS A 53 -26.06 2.16 2.34
C LYS A 53 -24.90 1.59 1.54
N ALA A 54 -25.27 0.64 0.67
CA ALA A 54 -24.70 0.35 -0.64
C ALA A 54 -23.16 0.32 -0.73
N ILE A 55 -22.60 -0.88 -0.66
CA ILE A 55 -21.21 -1.14 -1.07
C ILE A 55 -21.11 -2.40 -1.94
N ASP A 56 -22.02 -2.52 -2.92
CA ASP A 56 -21.98 -3.63 -3.89
C ASP A 56 -21.37 -3.26 -5.26
N GLU A 57 -21.05 -1.99 -5.56
CA GLU A 57 -20.80 -1.61 -6.97
C GLU A 57 -19.37 -1.15 -7.34
N LYS A 58 -18.35 -1.41 -6.52
CA LYS A 58 -16.97 -1.06 -6.93
C LYS A 58 -15.87 -1.94 -6.32
N LEU A 59 -15.98 -3.27 -6.46
CA LEU A 59 -14.86 -4.17 -6.12
C LEU A 59 -14.06 -4.70 -7.31
N GLU A 60 -14.47 -4.47 -8.57
CA GLU A 60 -13.81 -5.09 -9.72
C GLU A 60 -12.75 -4.25 -10.46
N LYS A 61 -12.55 -2.95 -10.19
CA LYS A 61 -11.70 -2.12 -11.08
C LYS A 61 -10.35 -1.61 -10.55
N ASP A 62 -9.97 -1.92 -9.31
CA ASP A 62 -8.78 -1.31 -8.69
C ASP A 62 -7.74 -2.31 -8.16
N ALA A 63 -7.79 -3.58 -8.58
CA ALA A 63 -6.72 -4.56 -8.32
C ALA A 63 -5.63 -4.58 -9.41
N SER A 64 -5.75 -3.78 -10.47
CA SER A 64 -4.69 -3.63 -11.47
C SER A 64 -3.81 -2.43 -11.13
N PHE A 65 -2.99 -2.56 -10.08
CA PHE A 65 -1.73 -1.83 -9.99
C PHE A 65 -0.61 -2.79 -10.34
N SER A 66 -0.63 -3.36 -11.55
CA SER A 66 0.61 -3.87 -12.16
C SER A 66 1.49 -2.66 -12.47
N ALA A 67 2.24 -2.21 -11.46
CA ALA A 67 3.48 -1.48 -11.69
C ALA A 67 4.48 -2.47 -12.29
N ASP A 68 4.31 -2.69 -13.59
CA ASP A 68 5.36 -3.15 -14.49
C ASP A 68 6.31 -1.96 -14.67
N THR A 69 7.33 -1.89 -13.81
CA THR A 69 8.54 -1.11 -14.06
C THR A 69 9.63 -1.68 -13.17
N SER A 70 10.39 -2.61 -13.74
CA SER A 70 11.80 -2.79 -13.41
C SER A 70 12.51 -2.87 -14.75
N ALA A 71 13.18 -1.78 -15.12
CA ALA A 71 14.19 -1.76 -16.14
C ALA A 71 15.29 -2.79 -15.81
N GLU A 72 15.80 -3.49 -16.83
CA GLU A 72 17.23 -3.48 -17.22
C GLU A 72 17.52 -4.47 -18.38
N LYS A 73 17.75 -3.95 -19.60
CA LYS A 73 19.02 -4.10 -20.36
C LYS A 73 18.97 -3.37 -21.72
N GLU A 74 19.74 -2.29 -21.84
CA GLU A 74 20.33 -1.75 -23.10
C GLU A 74 21.35 -2.73 -23.72
N PRO A 75 21.96 -2.52 -24.92
CA PRO A 75 21.65 -1.66 -26.08
C PRO A 75 21.71 -2.40 -27.46
N GLU A 76 21.34 -1.69 -28.55
CA GLU A 76 21.89 -1.75 -29.93
C GLU A 76 21.95 -3.08 -30.74
N LYS A 77 21.19 -3.16 -31.84
CA LYS A 77 21.71 -3.17 -33.24
C LYS A 77 20.62 -3.13 -34.31
N THR A 78 20.75 -2.10 -35.15
CA THR A 78 20.48 -1.99 -36.59
C THR A 78 20.14 -3.28 -37.34
N ASP A 79 19.03 -3.29 -38.10
CA ASP A 79 19.02 -3.63 -39.54
C ASP A 79 17.61 -3.43 -40.14
N LYS A 80 17.40 -2.35 -40.91
CA LYS A 80 16.91 -2.39 -42.29
C LYS A 80 16.98 -1.03 -42.95
#